data_AF-A0A3B9QIP4-F1
#
_entry.id   AF-A0A3B9QIP4-F1
#
_cell.length_a   1.000
_cell.length_b   1.000
_cell.length_c   1.000
_cell.angle_alpha   90.00
_cell.angle_beta   90.00
_cell.angle_gamma   90.00
#
_symmetry.space_group_name_H-M   'P 1'
#
loop_
_entity.id
_entity.type
_entity.pdbx_description
1 polymer ?
#
loop_
_entity_poly.entity_id
_entity_poly.type
_entity_poly.pdbx_seq_one_letter_code
_entity_poly.pdbx_strand_id
1 'polypeptide(L)'
;MPRQTDPKNLERLLEAAADLFLVEGYDGASMQQLADSVGLHKSSLYHYVSGKEDLLGKLTSEAQSDAETNMAKAEAKDNKREALIDALTFAIDQTLNDLGKVSLVLRQKPDSVTGEQITERRREHDRRLSAIIEAAQTSGD
;
A
#
# COMPACT_ATOMS: atom_id res chain seq x y z
N MET A 1 -20.53 -27.13 -8.18
CA MET A 1 -19.67 -27.19 -6.98
C MET A 1 -19.12 -25.80 -6.73
N PRO A 2 -19.21 -25.23 -5.51
CA PRO A 2 -18.58 -23.94 -5.26
C PRO A 2 -17.06 -24.18 -5.24
N ARG A 3 -16.32 -23.57 -6.17
CA ARG A 3 -14.87 -23.54 -6.08
C ARG A 3 -14.51 -22.75 -4.83
N GLN A 4 -13.80 -23.39 -3.90
CA GLN A 4 -13.08 -22.72 -2.83
C GLN A 4 -12.30 -21.54 -3.44
N THR A 5 -12.29 -20.42 -2.72
CA THR A 5 -11.47 -19.23 -3.02
C THR A 5 -10.01 -19.66 -3.12
N ASP A 6 -9.55 -19.92 -4.35
CA ASP A 6 -8.16 -20.26 -4.63
C ASP A 6 -7.30 -19.01 -4.39
N PRO A 7 -6.30 -19.06 -3.49
CA PRO A 7 -5.40 -17.94 -3.21
C PRO A 7 -4.77 -17.35 -4.48
N LYS A 8 -4.46 -18.19 -5.49
CA LYS A 8 -3.91 -17.73 -6.77
C LYS A 8 -4.87 -16.87 -7.58
N ASN A 9 -6.17 -17.09 -7.43
CA ASN A 9 -7.18 -16.27 -8.12
C ASN A 9 -7.36 -14.91 -7.45
N LEU A 10 -7.18 -14.83 -6.12
CA LEU A 10 -7.22 -13.56 -5.39
C LEU A 10 -5.98 -12.71 -5.72
N GLU A 11 -4.80 -13.31 -5.76
CA GLU A 11 -3.55 -12.61 -6.10
C GLU A 11 -3.63 -11.98 -7.49
N ARG A 12 -4.04 -12.76 -8.51
CA ARG A 12 -4.25 -12.25 -9.88
C ARG A 12 -5.32 -11.16 -9.96
N LEU A 13 -6.37 -11.26 -9.13
CA LEU A 13 -7.40 -10.22 -9.06
C LEU A 13 -6.85 -8.92 -8.48
N LEU A 14 -6.01 -9.01 -7.44
CA LEU A 14 -5.37 -7.85 -6.83
C LEU A 14 -4.39 -7.20 -7.81
N GLU A 15 -3.54 -7.98 -8.49
CA GLU A 15 -2.63 -7.46 -9.54
C GLU A 15 -3.41 -6.69 -10.61
N ALA A 16 -4.46 -7.30 -11.17
CA ALA A 16 -5.29 -6.64 -12.17
C ALA A 16 -6.00 -5.38 -11.65
N ALA A 17 -6.40 -5.37 -10.37
CA ALA A 17 -7.00 -4.21 -9.74
C ALA A 17 -5.98 -3.08 -9.53
N ALA A 18 -4.74 -3.41 -9.15
CA ALA A 18 -3.66 -2.45 -9.01
C ALA A 18 -3.36 -1.75 -10.35
N ASP A 19 -3.21 -2.53 -11.42
CA ASP A 19 -2.99 -2.01 -12.77
C ASP A 19 -4.15 -1.10 -13.20
N LEU A 20 -5.39 -1.55 -13.00
CA LEU A 20 -6.58 -0.76 -13.32
C LEU A 20 -6.60 0.57 -12.56
N PHE A 21 -6.31 0.57 -11.25
CA PHE A 21 -6.28 1.78 -10.45
C PHE A 21 -5.14 2.73 -10.83
N LEU A 22 -4.00 2.19 -11.29
CA LEU A 22 -2.86 2.99 -11.75
C LEU A 22 -3.15 3.69 -13.09
N VAL A 23 -3.88 3.03 -13.98
CA VAL A 23 -4.22 3.54 -15.32
C VAL A 23 -5.42 4.47 -15.29
N GLU A 24 -6.55 4.03 -14.72
CA GLU A 24 -7.83 4.76 -14.76
C GLU A 24 -8.00 5.72 -13.57
N GLY A 25 -7.14 5.59 -12.56
CA GLY A 25 -7.36 6.19 -11.25
C GLY A 25 -8.39 5.43 -10.42
N TYR A 26 -8.34 5.59 -9.09
CA TYR A 26 -9.27 4.92 -8.19
C TYR A 26 -10.73 5.27 -8.50
N ASP A 27 -11.05 6.55 -8.71
CA ASP A 27 -12.43 7.00 -8.95
C ASP A 27 -12.97 6.55 -10.31
N GLY A 28 -12.12 6.59 -11.35
CA GLY A 28 -12.47 6.18 -12.72
C GLY A 28 -12.64 4.67 -12.88
N ALA A 29 -11.97 3.88 -12.04
CA ALA A 29 -12.10 2.42 -12.07
C ALA A 29 -13.45 1.93 -11.53
N SER A 30 -13.93 0.84 -12.12
CA SER A 30 -15.16 0.15 -11.72
C SER A 30 -14.96 -1.35 -11.57
N MET A 31 -15.81 -1.96 -10.74
CA MET A 31 -15.85 -3.42 -10.57
C MET A 31 -16.20 -4.17 -11.87
N GLN A 32 -16.86 -3.50 -12.83
CA GLN A 32 -17.17 -4.11 -14.13
C GLN A 32 -15.91 -4.18 -15.00
N GLN A 33 -15.16 -3.07 -15.11
CA GLN A 33 -13.89 -3.04 -15.85
C GLN A 33 -12.90 -4.08 -15.31
N LEU A 34 -12.82 -4.23 -13.98
CA LEU A 34 -11.99 -5.26 -13.37
C LEU A 34 -12.46 -6.67 -13.74
N ALA A 35 -13.77 -6.93 -13.73
CA ALA A 35 -14.30 -8.24 -14.09
C ALA A 35 -13.97 -8.59 -15.54
N ASP A 36 -14.13 -7.62 -16.43
CA ASP A 36 -13.83 -7.74 -17.85
C ASP A 36 -12.33 -7.98 -18.09
N SER A 37 -11.44 -7.30 -17.34
CA SER A 37 -9.98 -7.45 -17.50
C SER A 37 -9.46 -8.83 -17.08
N VAL A 38 -10.09 -9.48 -16.11
CA VAL A 38 -9.71 -10.83 -15.65
C VAL A 38 -10.57 -11.95 -16.25
N GLY A 39 -11.51 -11.63 -17.16
CA GLY A 39 -12.38 -12.59 -17.82
C GLY A 39 -13.37 -13.29 -16.88
N LEU A 40 -13.81 -12.61 -15.83
CA LEU A 40 -14.78 -13.12 -14.85
C LEU A 40 -16.11 -12.38 -14.94
N HIS A 41 -17.17 -13.03 -14.48
CA HIS A 41 -18.42 -12.31 -14.23
C HIS A 41 -18.26 -11.39 -13.01
N LYS A 42 -18.86 -10.21 -13.06
CA LYS A 42 -18.86 -9.25 -11.94
C LYS A 42 -19.38 -9.87 -10.64
N SER A 43 -20.40 -10.72 -10.69
CA SER A 43 -20.90 -11.46 -9.52
C SER A 43 -19.84 -12.38 -8.90
N SER A 44 -18.95 -12.96 -9.73
CA SER A 44 -17.87 -13.81 -9.25
C SER A 44 -16.81 -13.04 -8.48
N LEU A 45 -16.56 -11.76 -8.82
CA LEU A 45 -15.62 -10.91 -8.06
C LEU A 45 -16.08 -10.71 -6.62
N TYR A 46 -17.38 -10.55 -6.41
CA TYR A 46 -17.93 -10.29 -5.08
C TYR A 46 -17.80 -11.47 -4.10
N HIS A 47 -17.38 -12.66 -4.58
CA HIS A 47 -16.99 -13.76 -3.70
C HIS A 47 -15.60 -13.57 -3.07
N TYR A 48 -14.75 -12.74 -3.68
CA TYR A 48 -13.38 -12.48 -3.23
C TYR A 48 -13.27 -11.18 -2.44
N VAL A 49 -14.03 -10.16 -2.86
CA VAL A 49 -13.96 -8.80 -2.32
C VAL A 49 -15.34 -8.18 -2.18
N SER A 50 -15.50 -7.33 -1.18
CA SER A 50 -16.79 -6.69 -0.90
C SER A 50 -17.07 -5.52 -1.86
N GLY A 51 -16.04 -5.00 -2.51
CA GLY A 51 -16.14 -3.93 -3.50
C GLY A 51 -14.80 -3.23 -3.74
N LYS A 52 -14.87 -2.05 -4.36
CA LYS A 52 -13.70 -1.26 -4.78
C LYS A 52 -12.87 -0.76 -3.58
N GLU A 53 -13.52 -0.37 -2.49
CA GLU A 53 -12.84 0.04 -1.25
C GLU A 53 -12.07 -1.12 -0.59
N ASP A 54 -12.68 -2.31 -0.53
CA ASP A 54 -12.03 -3.51 0.01
C ASP A 54 -10.81 -3.91 -0.84
N LEU A 55 -10.90 -3.80 -2.18
CA LEU A 55 -9.76 -3.98 -3.06
C LEU A 55 -8.63 -2.99 -2.77
N LEU A 56 -8.95 -1.70 -2.66
CA LEU A 56 -7.97 -0.66 -2.35
C LEU A 56 -7.29 -0.94 -1.01
N GLY A 57 -8.07 -1.25 0.03
CA GLY A 57 -7.54 -1.56 1.35
C GLY A 57 -6.62 -2.78 1.33
N LYS A 58 -7.00 -3.86 0.64
CA LYS A 58 -6.14 -5.05 0.48
C LYS A 58 -4.85 -4.72 -0.26
N LEU A 59 -4.92 -3.93 -1.33
CA LEU A 59 -3.76 -3.54 -2.13
C LEU A 59 -2.76 -2.69 -1.37
N THR A 60 -3.22 -1.77 -0.53
CA THR A 60 -2.32 -0.87 0.20
C THR A 60 -1.85 -1.43 1.54
N SER A 61 -2.60 -2.36 2.13
CA SER A 61 -2.34 -2.84 3.49
C SER A 61 -0.95 -3.44 3.66
N GLU A 62 -0.49 -4.27 2.71
CA GLU A 62 0.82 -4.93 2.76
C GLU A 62 1.95 -3.90 2.74
N ALA A 63 1.97 -3.03 1.73
CA ALA A 63 2.98 -1.97 1.60
C ALA A 63 3.03 -1.08 2.85
N GLN A 64 1.88 -0.71 3.42
CA GLN A 64 1.86 0.11 4.63
C GLN A 64 2.39 -0.64 5.86
N SER A 65 2.08 -1.94 5.98
CA SER A 65 2.55 -2.77 7.10
C SER A 65 4.06 -3.02 7.03
N ASP A 66 4.60 -3.20 5.83
CA ASP A 66 6.05 -3.29 5.59
C ASP A 66 6.75 -1.98 5.93
N ALA A 67 6.19 -0.85 5.50
CA ALA A 67 6.71 0.48 5.82
C ALA A 67 6.74 0.71 7.34
N GLU A 68 5.66 0.37 8.05
CA GLU A 68 5.58 0.48 9.51
C GLU A 68 6.61 -0.39 10.23
N THR A 69 6.78 -1.62 9.76
CA THR A 69 7.75 -2.58 10.31
C THR A 69 9.18 -2.09 10.10
N ASN A 70 9.50 -1.61 8.90
CA ASN A 70 10.82 -1.13 8.57
C ASN A 70 11.16 0.17 9.31
N MET A 71 10.19 1.08 9.45
CA MET A 71 10.34 2.27 10.26
C MET A 71 10.63 1.91 11.73
N ALA A 72 9.92 0.94 12.29
CA ALA A 72 10.17 0.49 13.67
C ALA A 72 11.59 -0.10 13.86
N LYS A 73 12.11 -0.81 12.84
CA LYS A 73 13.50 -1.30 12.87
C LYS A 73 14.51 -0.16 12.85
N ALA A 74 14.27 0.88 12.05
CA ALA A 74 15.14 2.05 11.99
C ALA A 74 15.13 2.85 13.30
N GLU A 75 13.95 3.06 13.90
CA GLU A 75 13.78 3.76 15.18
C GLU A 75 14.47 3.04 16.36
N ALA A 76 14.60 1.72 16.28
CA ALA A 76 15.27 0.92 17.30
C ALA A 76 16.80 1.06 17.30
N LYS A 77 17.38 1.84 16.38
CA LYS A 77 18.83 2.06 16.30
C LYS A 77 19.29 3.11 17.31
N ASP A 78 20.38 2.79 18.01
CA ASP A 78 21.01 3.72 18.94
C ASP A 78 21.66 4.88 18.18
N ASN A 79 22.47 4.58 17.17
CA ASN A 79 23.12 5.57 16.31
C ASN A 79 22.09 6.22 15.35
N LYS A 80 22.02 7.56 15.35
CA LYS A 80 20.97 8.28 14.62
C LYS A 80 21.26 8.40 13.13
N ARG A 81 22.52 8.47 12.74
CA ARG A 81 22.94 8.40 11.34
C ARG A 81 22.58 7.03 10.73
N GLU A 82 22.84 5.94 11.44
CA GLU A 82 22.46 4.59 11.00
C GLU A 82 20.94 4.43 10.92
N ALA A 83 20.19 4.95 11.90
CA ALA A 83 18.73 4.98 11.85
C ALA A 83 18.21 5.63 10.57
N LEU A 84 18.77 6.79 10.20
CA LEU A 84 18.39 7.52 8.99
C LEU A 84 18.76 6.74 7.72
N ILE A 85 19.96 6.18 7.66
CA ILE A 85 20.40 5.37 6.51
C ILE A 85 19.48 4.16 6.32
N ASP A 86 19.15 3.44 7.39
CA ASP A 86 18.26 2.29 7.32
C ASP A 86 16.84 2.70 6.88
N ALA A 87 16.29 3.77 7.47
CA ALA A 87 14.96 4.28 7.10
C ALA A 87 14.88 4.64 5.61
N LEU A 88 15.89 5.34 5.07
CA LEU A 88 15.96 5.71 3.65
C LEU A 88 16.16 4.48 2.76
N THR A 89 17.02 3.54 3.17
CA THR A 89 17.28 2.31 2.43
C THR A 89 16.01 1.48 2.30
N PHE A 90 15.28 1.27 3.40
CA PHE A 90 14.02 0.54 3.38
C PHE A 90 12.96 1.22 2.50
N ALA A 91 12.85 2.56 2.56
CA ALA A 91 11.92 3.29 1.71
C ALA A 91 12.25 3.16 0.21
N ILE A 92 13.54 3.17 -0.14
CA ILE A 92 14.01 2.95 -1.51
C ILE A 92 13.70 1.52 -1.95
N ASP A 93 14.08 0.52 -1.15
CA ASP A 93 13.85 -0.90 -1.47
C ASP A 93 12.36 -1.20 -1.65
N GLN A 94 11.51 -0.66 -0.79
CA GLN A 94 10.06 -0.81 -0.90
C GLN A 94 9.52 -0.21 -2.21
N THR A 95 9.99 0.99 -2.56
CA THR A 95 9.58 1.66 -3.80
C THR A 95 10.06 0.89 -5.04
N LEU A 96 11.26 0.31 -5.00
CA LEU A 96 11.81 -0.47 -6.10
C LEU A 96 11.12 -1.82 -6.26
N ASN A 97 10.69 -2.45 -5.17
CA ASN A 97 10.02 -3.76 -5.20
C ASN A 97 8.54 -3.66 -5.59
N ASP A 98 7.84 -2.59 -5.22
CA ASP A 98 6.41 -2.44 -5.53
C ASP A 98 5.98 -0.98 -5.74
N LEU A 99 6.50 -0.38 -6.82
CA LEU A 99 6.16 1.00 -7.20
C LEU A 99 4.65 1.18 -7.40
N GLY A 100 3.94 0.15 -7.86
CA GLY A 100 2.50 0.18 -8.11
C GLY A 100 1.71 0.43 -6.82
N LYS A 101 1.89 -0.42 -5.80
CA LYS A 101 1.20 -0.26 -4.52
C LYS A 101 1.61 1.02 -3.80
N VAL A 102 2.90 1.39 -3.83
CA VAL A 102 3.38 2.65 -3.23
C VAL A 102 2.73 3.85 -3.91
N SER A 103 2.67 3.87 -5.24
CA SER A 103 2.01 4.94 -6.00
C SER A 103 0.52 5.08 -5.63
N LEU A 104 -0.19 3.97 -5.40
CA LEU A 104 -1.59 4.01 -4.94
C LEU A 104 -1.73 4.64 -3.55
N VAL A 105 -0.84 4.30 -2.61
CA VAL A 105 -0.81 4.90 -1.27
C VAL A 105 -0.57 6.41 -1.33
N LEU A 106 0.37 6.86 -2.17
CA LEU A 106 0.76 8.26 -2.26
C LEU A 106 -0.31 9.14 -2.93
N ARG A 107 -1.08 8.60 -3.87
CA ARG A 107 -2.12 9.34 -4.61
C ARG A 107 -3.47 9.43 -3.87
N GLN A 108 -3.66 8.63 -2.83
CA GLN A 108 -4.95 8.52 -2.17
C GLN A 108 -5.33 9.80 -1.39
N LYS A 109 -6.60 10.19 -1.55
CA LYS A 109 -7.26 11.28 -0.81
C LYS A 109 -8.11 10.73 0.35
N PRO A 110 -8.33 11.51 1.41
CA PRO A 110 -9.17 11.15 2.55
C PRO A 110 -10.66 11.48 2.27
N ASP A 111 -11.22 10.97 1.19
CA ASP A 111 -12.62 11.19 0.75
C ASP A 111 -13.53 9.97 0.99
N SER A 112 -12.96 8.91 1.56
CA SER A 112 -13.61 7.64 1.94
C SER A 112 -12.99 7.14 3.24
N VAL A 113 -13.64 6.19 3.92
CA VAL A 113 -13.11 5.58 5.16
C VAL A 113 -11.75 4.92 4.89
N THR A 114 -11.65 4.12 3.82
CA THR A 114 -10.38 3.50 3.42
C THR A 114 -9.35 4.55 3.01
N GLY A 115 -9.75 5.58 2.25
CA GLY A 115 -8.85 6.67 1.87
C GLY A 115 -8.31 7.46 3.04
N GLU A 116 -9.14 7.69 4.07
CA GLU A 116 -8.75 8.35 5.32
C GLU A 116 -7.74 7.50 6.10
N GLN A 117 -8.00 6.20 6.25
CA GLN A 117 -7.07 5.26 6.89
C GLN A 117 -5.71 5.23 6.17
N ILE A 118 -5.72 5.16 4.83
CA ILE A 118 -4.49 5.16 4.04
C ILE A 118 -3.71 6.46 4.24
N THR A 119 -4.43 7.58 4.19
CA THR A 119 -3.85 8.92 4.36
C THR A 119 -3.27 9.12 5.76
N GLU A 120 -3.94 8.65 6.81
CA GLU A 120 -3.45 8.81 8.18
C GLU A 120 -2.21 7.95 8.44
N ARG A 121 -2.21 6.68 8.01
CA ARG A 121 -1.01 5.83 8.09
C ARG A 121 0.19 6.45 7.34
N ARG A 122 -0.06 7.06 6.16
CA ARG A 122 0.97 7.79 5.41
C ARG A 122 1.49 9.01 6.18
N ARG A 123 0.60 9.83 6.76
CA ARG A 123 0.99 10.98 7.58
C ARG A 123 1.81 10.56 8.79
N GLU A 124 1.43 9.47 9.43
CA GLU A 124 2.18 8.95 10.57
C GLU A 124 3.57 8.47 10.16
N HIS A 125 3.68 7.76 9.04
CA HIS A 125 4.97 7.42 8.45
C HIS A 125 5.84 8.67 8.18
N ASP A 126 5.29 9.71 7.59
CA ASP A 126 6.01 10.96 7.31
C ASP A 126 6.47 11.69 8.59
N ARG A 127 5.63 11.68 9.64
CA ARG A 127 6.00 12.22 10.97
C ARG A 127 7.18 11.46 11.57
N ARG A 128 7.13 10.12 11.53
CA ARG A 128 8.19 9.25 12.05
C ARG A 128 9.52 9.45 11.31
N LEU A 129 9.48 9.50 9.97
CA LEU A 129 10.66 9.78 9.16
C LEU A 129 11.25 11.17 9.48
N SER A 130 10.40 12.19 9.63
CA SER A 130 10.84 13.54 10.01
C SER A 130 11.56 13.54 11.36
N ALA A 131 11.03 12.82 12.35
CA ALA A 131 11.66 12.70 13.66
C ALA A 131 13.04 12.01 13.60
N ILE A 132 13.20 10.97 12.75
CA ILE A 132 14.50 10.33 12.53
C ILE A 132 15.49 11.31 11.90
N ILE A 133 15.06 12.09 10.90
CA ILE A 133 15.90 13.10 10.26
C ILE A 133 16.35 14.16 11.27
N GLU A 134 15.44 14.70 12.08
CA GLU A 134 15.75 15.70 13.10
C GLU A 134 16.73 15.16 14.16
N ALA A 135 16.53 13.92 14.60
CA ALA A 135 17.44 13.25 15.53
C ALA A 135 18.86 13.10 14.94
N ALA A 136 18.96 12.72 13.66
CA ALA A 136 20.24 12.57 12.97
C ALA A 136 20.94 13.91 12.67
N GLN A 137 20.19 15.01 12.52
CA GLN A 137 20.77 16.35 12.31
C GLN A 137 21.38 16.93 13.59
N THR A 138 20.82 16.57 14.73
CA THR A 138 21.22 17.09 16.05
C THR A 138 22.16 16.16 16.79
N SER A 139 22.34 14.93 16.31
CA SER A 139 23.27 13.97 16.88
C SER A 139 24.72 14.34 16.54
N GLY A 140 25.62 14.09 17.49
CA GLY A 140 27.07 14.29 17.31
C GLY A 140 27.79 13.08 16.74
N ASP A 141 27.05 12.12 16.18
CA ASP A 141 27.53 10.82 15.67
C ASP A 141 27.54 10.70 14.12
#